data_AF-A0A3C0TTI3-F1
#
_entry.id   AF-A0A3C0TTI3-F1
#
_cell.length_a   1.000
_cell.length_b   1.000
_cell.length_c   1.000
_cell.angle_alpha   90.00
_cell.angle_beta   90.00
_cell.angle_gamma   90.00
#
_symmetry.space_group_name_H-M   'P 1'
#
loop_
_entity.id
_entity.type
_entity.pdbx_description
1 polymer ?
#
loop_
_entity_poly.entity_id
_entity_poly.type
_entity_poly.pdbx_seq_one_letter_code
_entity_poly.pdbx_strand_id
1 'polypeptide(L)' 'IEQAIDSKLRMTASYMYYDLGHDTVNVALVPTAVPLGGGTGYNSKFETTGHLFRVGVGYKF' A
#
# COMPACT_ATOMS: atom_id res chain seq x y z
N ILE A 1 -5.60 6.71 -19.11
CA ILE A 1 -6.52 7.03 -20.23
C ILE A 1 -7.42 8.15 -19.79
N GLU A 2 -7.65 9.11 -20.68
CA GLU A 2 -8.47 10.27 -20.39
C GLU A 2 -9.28 10.61 -21.63
N GLN A 3 -10.56 10.89 -21.44
CA GLN A 3 -11.49 11.12 -22.53
C GLN A 3 -12.43 12.27 -22.18
N ALA A 4 -12.49 13.28 -23.04
CA ALA A 4 -13.54 14.28 -22.99
C ALA A 4 -14.81 13.68 -23.60
N ILE A 5 -15.89 13.63 -22.83
CA ILE A 5 -17.21 13.19 -23.31
C ILE A 5 -17.93 14.36 -23.97
N ASP A 6 -17.75 15.55 -23.40
CA ASP A 6 -18.26 16.81 -23.93
C ASP A 6 -17.25 17.92 -23.61
N SER A 7 -17.40 19.08 -24.22
CA SER A 7 -16.69 20.33 -23.94
C SER A 7 -16.62 20.69 -22.45
N LYS A 8 -17.59 20.21 -21.66
CA LYS A 8 -17.69 20.45 -20.20
C LYS A 8 -17.47 19.21 -19.34
N LEU A 9 -17.36 18.01 -19.91
CA LEU A 9 -17.37 16.76 -19.13
C LEU A 9 -16.22 15.85 -19.54
N ARG A 10 -15.40 15.45 -18.56
CA ARG A 10 -14.18 14.66 -18.79
C ARG A 10 -14.17 13.43 -17.89
N MET A 11 -13.86 12.28 -18.48
CA MET A 11 -13.61 11.04 -17.77
C MET A 11 -12.11 10.71 -17.75
N THR A 12 -11.65 10.17 -16.63
CA THR A 12 -10.27 9.74 -16.43
C THR A 12 -10.27 8.33 -15.85
N ALA A 13 -9.45 7.46 -16.40
CA ALA A 13 -9.19 6.12 -15.89
C ALA A 13 -7.68 5.88 -15.85
N SER A 14 -7.13 5.50 -14.70
CA SER A 14 -5.71 5.19 -14.53
C SER A 14 -5.54 3.86 -13.83
N TYR A 15 -4.58 3.08 -14.31
CA TYR A 15 -4.14 1.84 -13.69
C TYR A 15 -2.64 1.95 -13.43
N MET A 16 -2.22 1.60 -12.23
CA MET A 16 -0.83 1.63 -11.82
C MET A 16 -0.53 0.41 -10.96
N TYR A 17 0.49 -0.34 -11.36
CA TYR A 17 1.14 -1.27 -10.45
C TYR A 17 2.19 -0.51 -9.64
N TYR A 18 2.27 -0.77 -8.35
CA TYR A 18 3.31 -0.23 -7.49
C TYR A 18 4.00 -1.33 -6.68
N ASP A 19 5.30 -1.16 -6.52
CA ASP A 19 6.14 -1.88 -5.58
C ASP A 19 6.86 -0.82 -4.74
N LEU A 20 6.44 -0.68 -3.49
CA LEU A 20 7.01 0.25 -2.52
C LEU A 20 8.11 -0.41 -1.67
N GLY A 21 8.51 -1.63 -2.03
CA GLY A 21 9.56 -2.40 -1.38
C GLY A 21 9.04 -3.42 -0.38
N HIS A 22 9.99 -4.21 0.11
CA HIS A 22 9.80 -5.13 1.21
C HIS A 22 10.77 -4.80 2.35
N ASP A 23 10.33 -5.03 3.57
CA ASP A 23 11.20 -4.94 4.74
C ASP A 23 10.94 -6.14 5.66
N THR A 24 12.00 -6.59 6.34
CA THR A 24 11.91 -7.66 7.32
C THR A 24 12.47 -7.16 8.63
N VAL A 25 11.57 -6.93 9.59
CA VAL A 25 11.95 -6.45 10.91
C VAL A 25 12.05 -7.65 11.85
N ASN A 26 13.24 -7.88 12.37
CA ASN A 26 13.46 -8.84 13.43
C ASN A 26 13.01 -8.24 14.77
N VAL A 27 11.96 -8.81 15.36
CA VAL A 27 11.51 -8.42 16.69
C VAL A 27 12.17 -9.33 17.71
N ALA A 28 13.30 -8.85 18.26
CA ALA A 28 13.92 -9.45 19.43
C ALA A 28 13.15 -9.05 20.70
N LEU A 29 12.89 -10.00 21.58
CA LEU A 29 12.25 -9.73 22.88
C LEU A 29 13.18 -8.89 23.77
N VAL A 30 12.68 -7.78 24.29
CA VAL A 30 13.36 -7.00 25.33
C VAL A 30 13.43 -7.87 26.61
N PRO A 31 14.61 -8.05 27.23
CA PRO A 31 14.81 -9.01 28.33
C PRO A 31 13.95 -8.79 29.58
N THR A 32 13.23 -7.68 29.69
CA THR A 32 12.49 -7.28 30.89
C THR A 32 10.99 -7.60 30.85
N ALA A 33 10.45 -8.13 29.76
CA ALA A 33 9.00 -8.24 29.59
C ALA A 33 8.35 -9.54 30.13
N VAL A 34 9.08 -10.65 30.29
CA VAL A 34 8.50 -11.91 30.81
C VAL A 34 9.56 -12.74 31.57
N PRO A 35 9.43 -12.95 32.90
CA PRO A 35 10.17 -14.00 33.58
C PRO A 35 9.50 -15.33 33.23
N LEU A 36 10.30 -16.35 32.88
CA LEU A 36 9.89 -17.73 32.56
C LEU A 36 9.62 -18.02 31.07
N GLY A 37 10.67 -18.46 30.37
CA GLY A 37 10.56 -19.48 29.32
C GLY A 37 10.56 -19.03 27.86
N GLY A 38 11.70 -19.20 27.20
CA GLY A 38 11.76 -19.74 25.83
C GLY A 38 11.17 -18.93 24.67
N GLY A 39 11.17 -17.59 24.72
CA GLY A 39 10.68 -16.78 23.60
C GLY A 39 11.65 -16.76 22.41
N THR A 40 11.38 -17.53 21.36
CA THR A 40 12.03 -17.32 20.05
C THR A 40 11.49 -16.02 19.45
N GLY A 41 12.35 -15.04 19.19
CA GLY A 41 11.96 -13.81 18.47
C GLY A 41 11.34 -14.15 17.11
N TYR A 42 10.50 -13.26 16.57
CA TYR A 42 9.84 -13.47 15.28
C TYR A 42 10.24 -12.41 14.26
N ASN A 43 10.27 -12.80 12.99
CA ASN A 43 10.50 -11.91 11.86
C ASN A 43 9.16 -11.43 11.32
N SER A 44 8.92 -10.13 11.35
CA SER A 44 7.78 -9.50 10.69
C SER A 44 8.19 -9.11 9.27
N LYS A 45 7.51 -9.68 8.28
CA LYS A 45 7.72 -9.36 6.87
C LYS A 45 6.65 -8.36 6.42
N PHE A 46 7.09 -7.24 5.87
CA PHE A 46 6.25 -6.21 5.29
C PHE A 46 6.50 -6.20 3.78
N GLU A 47 5.48 -6.49 2.98
CA GLU A 47 5.54 -6.38 1.52
C GLU A 47 4.51 -5.35 1.08
N THR A 48 4.96 -4.28 0.45
CA THR A 48 4.09 -3.18 0.04
C THR A 48 4.00 -3.13 -1.48
N THR A 49 3.42 -4.18 -2.05
CA THR A 49 3.13 -4.28 -3.48
C THR A 49 1.63 -4.24 -3.71
N GLY A 50 1.18 -3.66 -4.82
CA GLY A 50 -0.24 -3.59 -5.10
C GLY A 50 -0.60 -3.01 -6.46
N HIS A 51 -1.90 -3.11 -6.76
CA HIS A 51 -2.49 -2.55 -7.96
C HIS A 51 -3.45 -1.44 -7.56
N LEU A 52 -3.25 -0.24 -8.11
CA LEU A 52 -4.14 0.89 -7.96
C LEU A 52 -4.91 1.09 -9.26
N PHE A 53 -6.23 0.97 -9.19
CA PHE A 53 -7.13 1.40 -10.25
C PHE A 53 -7.94 2.61 -9.78
N ARG A 54 -7.97 3.65 -10.60
CA ARG A 54 -8.70 4.89 -10.29
C ARG A 54 -9.53 5.30 -11.50
N VAL A 55 -10.77 5.67 -11.23
CA VAL A 55 -11.69 6.28 -12.20
C VAL A 55 -12.20 7.60 -11.65
N GLY A 56 -12.43 8.58 -12.52
CA GLY A 56 -12.90 9.90 -12.14
C GLY A 56 -13.68 10.58 -13.24
N VAL A 57 -14.60 11.46 -12.84
CA VAL A 57 -15.39 12.33 -13.71
C VAL A 57 -15.17 13.77 -13.26
N GLY A 58 -14.87 14.65 -14.21
CA GLY A 58 -14.69 16.08 -13.99
C GLY A 58 -15.68 16.88 -14.81
N TYR A 59 -16.22 17.94 -14.22
CA TYR A 59 -17.06 18.93 -14.89
C TYR A 59 -16.35 20.29 -14.91
N LYS A 60 -16.39 20.97 -16.06
CA LYS A 60 -15.80 22.30 -16.26
C LYS A 60 -16.91 23.34 -16.34
N PHE A 61 -16.87 24.31 -15.42
CA PHE A 61 -17.81 25.44 -15.31
C PHE A 61 -17.40 26.58 -16.25
#